data_AF-A0A956DIF8-F1
#
_entry.id   AF-A0A956DIF8-F1
#
_cell.length_a   1.000
_cell.length_b   1.000
_cell.length_c   1.000
_cell.angle_alpha   90.00
_cell.angle_beta   90.00
_cell.angle_gamma   90.00
#
_symmetry.space_group_name_H-M   'P 1'
#
loop_
_entity.id
_entity.type
_entity.pdbx_description
1 polymer ?
#
loop_
_entity_poly.entity_id
_entity_poly.type
_entity_poly.pdbx_seq_one_letter_code
_entity_poly.pdbx_strand_id
1 'polypeptide(L)'
;MNARYVDKLGINESNLANRRAFLRLDKEDRELLETLHDWAKEHAPTIAKVFYDWQFEFGPTRAFFEEHARKKGIGLAALRDALERAQTGYLLGIFEGARSNWSVDYLENRLKVGAVHDAINLPFKWYIGSYVEWQRLFSDALRESFDDSEMVRRAERALYRVFNYDMQAIADAFLFSTFESMGIDVTTVNATSGTDRTEHVNQVKDQLNVLRRQAEAIAADSLRDEVLKARVPGPLGGAFGRMVDRTERVAEQLRALSRGDLTVDLFADSGEEEVLANRLNRTTGVLRSLLGDIGKLVQAGRDGRLSERTRPEDYEGSYHELCRGINSMLEQIVSPIQEASAVLQRIATKDFTVRVQGDYRGDHAVIRDSLNQTIDVLESSLAQVARSAEQLRMASTQISSGSQSLSQSTYEQASSLEEISSTVEELSAMTQQNASNAGQAKSMSEGSQTAAGDGMTAMTRLSEAISLIKGSSDRTAKIVKTIDEIA
;
A
#
# COMPACT_ATOMS: atom_id res chain seq x y z
N MET A 1 -43.65 -25.58 -22.50
CA MET A 1 -43.85 -27.02 -22.76
C MET A 1 -42.56 -27.74 -22.43
N ASN A 2 -42.58 -28.76 -21.57
CA ASN A 2 -41.37 -29.56 -21.33
C ASN A 2 -40.99 -30.29 -22.63
N ALA A 3 -39.71 -30.28 -22.99
CA ALA A 3 -39.19 -31.03 -24.14
C ALA A 3 -39.50 -32.53 -23.98
N ARG A 4 -39.81 -33.23 -25.08
CA ARG A 4 -40.09 -34.67 -25.07
C ARG A 4 -38.82 -35.44 -24.67
N TYR A 5 -38.97 -36.62 -24.06
CA TYR A 5 -37.82 -37.45 -23.70
C TYR A 5 -37.06 -37.94 -24.93
N VAL A 6 -37.78 -38.31 -25.99
CA VAL A 6 -37.15 -38.68 -27.27
C VAL A 6 -36.28 -37.56 -27.85
N ASP A 7 -36.69 -36.29 -27.72
CA ASP A 7 -35.90 -35.13 -28.18
C ASP A 7 -34.64 -34.95 -27.31
N LYS A 8 -34.80 -35.07 -25.98
CA LYS A 8 -33.70 -35.00 -25.00
C LYS A 8 -32.68 -36.11 -25.18
N LEU A 9 -33.11 -37.29 -25.62
CA LEU A 9 -32.24 -38.44 -25.88
C LEU A 9 -31.77 -38.54 -27.34
N GLY A 10 -32.32 -37.73 -28.25
CA GLY A 10 -31.98 -37.77 -29.67
C GLY A 10 -32.56 -39.01 -30.38
N ILE A 11 -33.61 -39.61 -29.82
CA ILE A 11 -34.28 -40.78 -30.38
C ILE A 11 -35.18 -40.35 -31.52
N ASN A 12 -35.04 -41.01 -32.66
CA ASN A 12 -35.81 -40.76 -33.87
C ASN A 12 -36.03 -42.08 -34.62
N GLU A 13 -36.81 -42.06 -35.70
CA GLU A 13 -37.17 -43.29 -36.40
C GLU A 13 -35.95 -44.06 -36.96
N SER A 14 -34.86 -43.36 -37.30
CA SER A 14 -33.66 -44.00 -37.86
C SER A 14 -32.92 -44.85 -36.81
N ASN A 15 -32.64 -44.31 -35.63
CA ASN A 15 -31.98 -45.09 -34.56
C ASN A 15 -32.94 -46.12 -33.95
N LEU A 16 -34.24 -45.81 -33.89
CA LEU A 16 -35.25 -46.75 -33.43
C LEU A 16 -35.41 -47.96 -34.35
N ALA A 17 -35.27 -47.77 -35.66
CA ALA A 17 -35.22 -48.86 -36.62
C ALA A 17 -34.03 -49.81 -36.37
N ASN A 18 -32.86 -49.26 -36.05
CA ASN A 18 -31.70 -50.06 -35.66
C ASN A 18 -31.97 -50.86 -34.38
N ARG A 19 -32.62 -50.24 -33.38
CA ARG A 19 -33.02 -50.90 -32.12
C ARG A 19 -33.95 -52.09 -32.37
N ARG A 20 -34.98 -51.92 -33.20
CA ARG A 20 -35.89 -53.02 -33.57
C ARG A 20 -35.18 -54.11 -34.37
N ALA A 21 -34.31 -53.73 -35.32
CA ALA A 21 -33.51 -54.67 -36.09
C ALA A 21 -32.57 -55.50 -35.19
N PHE A 22 -31.92 -54.88 -34.21
CA PHE A 22 -31.07 -55.57 -33.22
C PHE A 22 -31.87 -56.62 -32.43
N LEU A 23 -33.11 -56.32 -32.05
CA LEU A 23 -34.03 -57.24 -31.38
C LEU A 23 -34.67 -58.27 -32.31
N ARG A 24 -34.44 -58.15 -33.63
CA ARG A 24 -35.13 -58.91 -34.66
C ARG A 24 -36.65 -58.76 -34.57
N LEU A 25 -37.13 -57.59 -34.12
CA LEU A 25 -38.55 -57.28 -34.06
C LEU A 25 -39.00 -56.87 -35.48
N ASP A 26 -39.59 -57.81 -36.19
CA ASP A 26 -39.81 -57.72 -37.64
C ASP A 26 -41.29 -57.49 -38.01
N LYS A 27 -41.56 -57.47 -39.32
CA LYS A 27 -42.91 -57.25 -39.86
C LYS A 27 -43.86 -58.40 -39.50
N GLU A 28 -43.37 -59.63 -39.40
CA GLU A 28 -44.21 -60.79 -39.07
C GLU A 28 -44.65 -60.73 -37.61
N ASP A 29 -43.73 -60.37 -36.69
CA ASP A 29 -44.06 -60.14 -35.29
C ASP A 29 -45.16 -59.07 -35.16
N ARG A 30 -45.00 -57.97 -35.91
CA ARG A 30 -45.94 -56.85 -35.92
C ARG A 30 -47.33 -57.27 -36.40
N GLU A 31 -47.39 -57.95 -37.55
CA GLU A 31 -48.67 -58.40 -38.14
C GLU A 31 -49.35 -59.43 -37.24
N LEU A 32 -48.60 -60.34 -36.62
CA LEU A 32 -49.14 -61.30 -35.67
C LEU A 32 -49.67 -60.63 -34.40
N LEU A 33 -48.93 -59.70 -33.81
CA LEU A 33 -49.40 -59.00 -32.61
C LEU A 33 -50.59 -58.08 -32.91
N GLU A 34 -50.69 -57.53 -34.12
CA GLU A 34 -51.86 -56.76 -34.53
C GLU A 34 -53.15 -57.61 -34.56
N THR A 35 -53.08 -58.87 -34.99
CA THR A 35 -54.26 -59.76 -34.99
C THR A 35 -54.68 -60.20 -33.59
N LEU A 36 -53.76 -60.18 -32.62
CA LEU A 36 -54.03 -60.53 -31.22
C LEU A 36 -54.57 -59.36 -30.38
N HIS A 37 -54.82 -58.19 -30.98
CA HIS A 37 -55.32 -57.02 -30.25
C HIS A 37 -56.63 -57.28 -29.49
N ASP A 38 -57.62 -57.90 -30.13
CA ASP A 38 -58.92 -58.12 -29.49
C ASP A 38 -58.83 -59.19 -28.39
N TRP A 39 -57.99 -60.21 -28.58
CA TRP A 39 -57.64 -61.15 -27.53
C TRP A 39 -56.99 -60.45 -26.33
N ALA A 40 -56.03 -59.56 -26.57
CA ALA A 40 -55.35 -58.80 -25.52
C ALA A 40 -56.33 -57.91 -24.75
N LYS A 41 -57.29 -57.29 -25.44
CA LYS A 41 -58.34 -56.46 -24.82
C LYS A 41 -59.19 -57.25 -23.82
N GLU A 42 -59.49 -58.51 -24.11
CA GLU A 42 -60.23 -59.41 -23.22
C GLU A 42 -59.39 -59.90 -22.04
N HIS A 43 -58.12 -60.23 -22.26
CA HIS A 43 -57.29 -60.92 -21.26
C HIS A 43 -56.41 -60.00 -20.41
N ALA A 44 -56.07 -58.79 -20.88
CA ALA A 44 -55.20 -57.84 -20.17
C ALA A 44 -55.68 -57.46 -18.75
N PRO A 45 -56.99 -57.28 -18.46
CA PRO A 45 -57.46 -57.02 -17.09
C PRO A 45 -57.13 -58.17 -16.13
N THR A 46 -57.36 -59.41 -16.56
CA THR A 46 -57.09 -60.61 -15.76
C THR A 46 -55.59 -60.78 -15.53
N ILE A 47 -54.78 -60.64 -16.58
CA ILE A 47 -53.32 -60.73 -16.50
C ILE A 47 -52.76 -59.65 -15.55
N ALA A 48 -53.24 -58.41 -15.64
CA ALA A 48 -52.82 -57.32 -14.75
C ALA A 48 -53.16 -57.61 -13.29
N LYS A 49 -54.36 -58.15 -13.02
CA LYS A 49 -54.79 -58.52 -11.66
C LYS A 49 -53.89 -59.60 -11.06
N VAL A 50 -53.62 -60.69 -11.79
CA VAL A 50 -52.78 -61.80 -11.30
C VAL A 50 -51.35 -61.33 -11.02
N PHE A 51 -50.82 -60.43 -11.86
CA PHE A 51 -49.52 -59.82 -11.60
C PHE A 51 -49.51 -59.01 -10.29
N TYR A 52 -50.56 -58.21 -10.03
CA TYR A 52 -50.62 -57.45 -8.79
C TYR A 52 -50.97 -58.29 -7.56
N ASP A 53 -51.63 -59.43 -7.71
CA ASP A 53 -51.69 -60.42 -6.63
C ASP A 53 -50.28 -60.81 -6.19
N TRP A 54 -49.42 -61.20 -7.14
CA TRP A 54 -48.02 -61.51 -6.83
C TRP A 54 -47.25 -60.32 -6.22
N GLN A 55 -47.37 -59.12 -6.81
CA GLN A 55 -46.66 -57.94 -6.32
C GLN A 55 -47.08 -57.54 -4.89
N PHE A 56 -48.33 -57.80 -4.49
CA PHE A 56 -48.83 -57.51 -3.14
C PHE A 56 -48.66 -58.69 -2.17
N GLU A 57 -48.40 -59.90 -2.67
CA GLU A 57 -48.00 -61.06 -1.87
C GLU A 57 -46.51 -61.05 -1.53
N PHE A 58 -45.67 -60.61 -2.46
CA PHE A 58 -44.23 -60.49 -2.24
C PHE A 58 -43.93 -59.35 -1.26
N GLY A 59 -43.50 -59.70 -0.04
CA GLY A 59 -43.35 -58.77 1.09
C GLY A 59 -42.61 -57.47 0.75
N PRO A 60 -41.43 -57.49 0.09
CA PRO A 60 -40.69 -56.27 -0.26
C PRO A 60 -41.44 -55.32 -1.21
N THR A 61 -42.11 -55.83 -2.25
CA THR A 61 -42.88 -54.98 -3.19
C THR A 61 -44.17 -54.49 -2.54
N ARG A 62 -44.83 -55.31 -1.73
CA ARG A 62 -45.98 -54.87 -0.91
C ARG A 62 -45.61 -53.70 0.00
N ALA A 63 -44.52 -53.82 0.76
CA ALA A 63 -44.04 -52.77 1.65
C ALA A 63 -43.74 -51.46 0.89
N PHE A 64 -43.19 -51.56 -0.32
CA PHE A 64 -42.99 -50.41 -1.19
C PHE A 64 -44.32 -49.72 -1.56
N PHE A 65 -45.35 -50.48 -1.96
CA PHE A 65 -46.66 -49.92 -2.29
C PHE A 65 -47.40 -49.36 -1.07
N GLU A 66 -47.28 -49.99 0.10
CA GLU A 66 -47.81 -49.46 1.37
C GLU A 66 -47.20 -48.09 1.70
N GLU A 67 -45.88 -47.97 1.59
CA GLU A 67 -45.18 -46.70 1.80
C GLU A 67 -45.55 -45.65 0.74
N HIS A 68 -45.68 -46.06 -0.53
CA HIS A 68 -46.11 -45.16 -1.59
C HIS A 68 -47.53 -44.64 -1.37
N ALA A 69 -48.46 -45.52 -1.01
CA ALA A 69 -49.84 -45.18 -0.69
C ALA A 69 -49.91 -44.18 0.47
N ARG A 70 -49.12 -44.43 1.53
CA ARG A 70 -48.98 -43.54 2.68
C ARG A 70 -48.47 -42.16 2.29
N LYS A 71 -47.41 -42.07 1.48
CA LYS A 71 -46.86 -40.79 0.97
C LYS A 71 -47.86 -40.02 0.11
N LYS A 72 -48.72 -40.72 -0.64
CA LYS A 72 -49.76 -40.13 -1.48
C LYS A 72 -51.05 -39.80 -0.73
N GLY A 73 -51.21 -40.25 0.51
CA GLY A 73 -52.44 -40.07 1.29
C GLY A 73 -53.64 -40.85 0.74
N ILE A 74 -53.40 -41.97 0.05
CA ILE A 74 -54.46 -42.82 -0.52
C ILE A 74 -54.48 -44.20 0.15
N GLY A 75 -55.63 -44.87 0.12
CA GLY A 75 -55.74 -46.24 0.62
C GLY A 75 -55.03 -47.24 -0.29
N LEU A 76 -54.50 -48.32 0.29
CA LEU A 76 -53.77 -49.35 -0.44
C LEU A 76 -54.62 -50.03 -1.53
N ALA A 77 -55.91 -50.25 -1.26
CA ALA A 77 -56.86 -50.77 -2.25
C ALA A 77 -57.07 -49.81 -3.43
N ALA A 78 -57.21 -48.50 -3.15
CA ALA A 78 -57.36 -47.50 -4.21
C ALA A 78 -56.09 -47.37 -5.07
N LEU A 79 -54.90 -47.50 -4.45
CA LEU A 79 -53.63 -47.57 -5.19
C LEU A 79 -53.61 -48.81 -6.08
N ARG A 80 -53.96 -49.99 -5.53
CA ARG A 80 -53.99 -51.24 -6.28
C ARG A 80 -54.93 -51.17 -7.48
N ASP A 81 -56.15 -50.67 -7.32
CA ASP A 81 -57.12 -50.48 -8.40
C ASP A 81 -56.58 -49.56 -9.52
N ALA A 82 -55.87 -48.50 -9.15
CA ALA A 82 -55.25 -47.58 -10.10
C ALA A 82 -54.09 -48.24 -10.87
N LEU A 83 -53.27 -49.01 -10.16
CA LEU A 83 -52.15 -49.76 -10.73
C LEU A 83 -52.64 -50.84 -11.71
N GLU A 84 -53.64 -51.63 -11.33
CA GLU A 84 -54.24 -52.65 -12.20
C GLU A 84 -54.78 -52.03 -13.50
N ARG A 85 -55.55 -50.93 -13.41
CA ARG A 85 -56.05 -50.22 -14.60
C ARG A 85 -54.94 -49.67 -15.49
N ALA A 86 -53.92 -49.03 -14.89
CA ALA A 86 -52.80 -48.49 -15.64
C ALA A 86 -52.03 -49.61 -16.36
N GLN A 87 -51.85 -50.74 -15.70
CA GLN A 87 -51.16 -51.90 -16.25
C GLN A 87 -51.97 -52.57 -17.36
N THR A 88 -53.29 -52.69 -17.23
CA THR A 88 -54.17 -53.13 -18.34
C THR A 88 -53.99 -52.25 -19.58
N GLY A 89 -53.96 -50.92 -19.39
CA GLY A 89 -53.71 -49.98 -20.49
C GLY A 89 -52.33 -50.15 -21.12
N TYR A 90 -51.30 -50.43 -20.32
CA TYR A 90 -49.98 -50.77 -20.84
C TYR A 90 -49.99 -52.04 -21.68
N LEU A 91 -50.56 -53.13 -21.14
CA LEU A 91 -50.59 -54.42 -21.80
C LEU A 91 -51.33 -54.35 -23.13
N LEU A 92 -52.46 -53.65 -23.20
CA LEU A 92 -53.16 -53.39 -24.45
C LEU A 92 -52.33 -52.53 -25.41
N GLY A 93 -51.64 -51.52 -24.87
CA GLY A 93 -50.78 -50.60 -25.62
C GLY A 93 -49.67 -51.30 -26.39
N ILE A 94 -49.18 -52.47 -25.95
CA ILE A 94 -48.20 -53.27 -26.71
C ILE A 94 -48.75 -53.71 -28.07
N PHE A 95 -50.00 -54.18 -28.11
CA PHE A 95 -50.67 -54.67 -29.31
C PHE A 95 -51.16 -53.50 -30.19
N GLU A 96 -51.63 -52.42 -29.58
CA GLU A 96 -51.90 -51.16 -30.31
C GLU A 96 -50.62 -50.59 -30.94
N GLY A 97 -49.49 -50.69 -30.22
CA GLY A 97 -48.17 -50.26 -30.67
C GLY A 97 -47.73 -50.95 -31.95
N ALA A 98 -48.10 -52.22 -32.14
CA ALA A 98 -47.81 -52.97 -33.36
C ALA A 98 -48.33 -52.27 -34.62
N ARG A 99 -49.54 -51.66 -34.58
CA ARG A 99 -50.09 -50.90 -35.71
C ARG A 99 -49.21 -49.73 -36.15
N SER A 100 -48.51 -49.13 -35.20
CA SER A 100 -47.58 -48.01 -35.42
C SER A 100 -46.12 -48.46 -35.60
N ASN A 101 -45.86 -49.77 -35.65
CA ASN A 101 -44.51 -50.35 -35.62
C ASN A 101 -43.69 -49.89 -34.40
N TRP A 102 -44.36 -49.75 -33.25
CA TRP A 102 -43.79 -49.21 -32.01
C TRP A 102 -43.00 -47.92 -32.25
N SER A 103 -43.68 -46.96 -32.86
CA SER A 103 -43.14 -45.66 -33.29
C SER A 103 -42.41 -44.86 -32.19
N VAL A 104 -41.78 -43.75 -32.58
CA VAL A 104 -41.20 -42.77 -31.66
C VAL A 104 -42.20 -42.29 -30.60
N ASP A 105 -43.48 -42.13 -30.96
CA ASP A 105 -44.53 -41.74 -30.00
C ASP A 105 -44.87 -42.86 -29.00
N TYR A 106 -44.84 -44.11 -29.46
CA TYR A 106 -44.95 -45.26 -28.55
C TYR A 106 -43.79 -45.27 -27.55
N LEU A 107 -42.56 -45.07 -28.02
CA LEU A 107 -41.37 -45.05 -27.16
C LEU A 107 -41.38 -43.86 -26.19
N GLU A 108 -41.81 -42.68 -26.62
CA GLU A 108 -42.00 -41.51 -25.75
C GLU A 108 -42.91 -41.83 -24.56
N ASN A 109 -43.99 -42.58 -24.79
CA ASN A 109 -44.87 -43.01 -23.70
C ASN A 109 -44.18 -44.02 -22.76
N ARG A 110 -43.35 -44.94 -23.29
CA ARG A 110 -42.55 -45.84 -22.45
C ARG A 110 -41.51 -45.08 -21.61
N LEU A 111 -40.83 -44.08 -22.19
CA LEU A 111 -39.89 -43.22 -21.48
C LEU A 111 -40.55 -42.45 -20.34
N LYS A 112 -41.76 -41.90 -20.56
CA LYS A 112 -42.56 -41.27 -19.51
C LYS A 112 -42.90 -42.25 -18.38
N VAL A 113 -43.26 -43.48 -18.72
CA VAL A 113 -43.51 -44.53 -17.72
C VAL A 113 -42.25 -44.81 -16.91
N GLY A 114 -41.08 -44.91 -17.56
CA GLY A 114 -39.80 -45.07 -16.86
C GLY A 114 -39.51 -43.92 -15.90
N ALA A 115 -39.71 -42.68 -16.34
CA ALA A 115 -39.55 -41.49 -15.50
C ALA A 115 -40.50 -41.48 -14.29
N VAL A 116 -41.75 -41.94 -14.44
CA VAL A 116 -42.68 -42.09 -13.31
C VAL A 116 -42.17 -43.14 -12.31
N HIS A 117 -41.66 -44.28 -12.80
CA HIS A 117 -41.13 -45.34 -11.94
C HIS A 117 -39.87 -44.91 -11.16
N ASP A 118 -38.98 -44.16 -11.82
CA ASP A 118 -37.82 -43.56 -11.17
C ASP A 118 -38.24 -42.51 -10.12
N ALA A 119 -39.21 -41.65 -10.44
CA ALA A 119 -39.71 -40.61 -9.52
C ALA A 119 -40.33 -41.20 -8.24
N ILE A 120 -40.91 -42.40 -8.30
CA ILE A 120 -41.40 -43.11 -7.12
C ILE A 120 -40.32 -43.93 -6.41
N ASN A 121 -39.08 -43.89 -6.89
CA ASN A 121 -37.93 -44.66 -6.44
C ASN A 121 -38.18 -46.17 -6.48
N LEU A 122 -38.89 -46.66 -7.50
CA LEU A 122 -39.04 -48.11 -7.68
C LEU A 122 -37.65 -48.68 -8.01
N PRO A 123 -37.19 -49.73 -7.31
CA PRO A 123 -35.91 -50.34 -7.62
C PRO A 123 -35.87 -50.84 -9.07
N PHE A 124 -34.93 -50.34 -9.86
CA PHE A 124 -34.79 -50.70 -11.28
C PHE A 124 -34.72 -52.22 -11.51
N LYS A 125 -34.01 -52.94 -10.64
CA LYS A 125 -33.94 -54.42 -10.66
C LYS A 125 -35.30 -55.12 -10.48
N TRP A 126 -36.21 -54.54 -9.70
CA TRP A 126 -37.55 -55.10 -9.49
C TRP A 126 -38.44 -54.80 -10.70
N TYR A 127 -38.29 -53.63 -11.31
CA TYR A 127 -38.98 -53.30 -12.55
C TYR A 127 -38.58 -54.27 -13.67
N ILE A 128 -37.27 -54.45 -13.92
CA ILE A 128 -36.78 -55.41 -14.91
C ILE A 128 -37.20 -56.84 -14.56
N GLY A 129 -37.07 -57.25 -13.29
CA GLY A 129 -37.48 -58.58 -12.84
C GLY A 129 -38.96 -58.89 -13.05
N SER A 130 -39.82 -57.87 -13.05
CA SER A 130 -41.26 -58.02 -13.27
C SER A 130 -41.60 -58.53 -14.69
N TYR A 131 -40.73 -58.32 -15.67
CA TYR A 131 -40.94 -58.84 -17.04
C TYR A 131 -40.84 -60.35 -17.15
N VAL A 132 -40.16 -61.02 -16.22
CA VAL A 132 -40.16 -62.49 -16.15
C VAL A 132 -41.57 -62.99 -15.84
N GLU A 133 -42.26 -62.32 -14.93
CA GLU A 133 -43.63 -62.68 -14.59
C GLU A 133 -44.60 -62.32 -15.72
N TRP A 134 -44.40 -61.19 -16.40
CA TRP A 134 -45.17 -60.88 -17.61
C TRP A 134 -45.02 -61.96 -18.67
N GLN A 135 -43.79 -62.40 -18.94
CA GLN A 135 -43.55 -63.47 -19.90
C GLN A 135 -44.29 -64.75 -19.53
N ARG A 136 -44.28 -65.14 -18.25
CA ARG A 136 -45.01 -66.31 -17.75
C ARG A 136 -46.52 -66.16 -17.95
N LEU A 137 -47.10 -65.06 -17.46
CA LEU A 137 -48.55 -64.83 -17.50
C LEU A 137 -49.10 -64.76 -18.92
N PHE A 138 -48.37 -64.13 -19.86
CA PHE A 138 -48.76 -64.11 -21.27
C PHE A 138 -48.63 -65.47 -21.93
N SER A 139 -47.58 -66.24 -21.61
CA SER A 139 -47.40 -67.60 -22.12
C SER A 139 -48.55 -68.50 -21.68
N ASP A 140 -48.91 -68.46 -20.39
CA ASP A 140 -50.03 -69.23 -19.84
C ASP A 140 -51.35 -68.83 -20.52
N ALA A 141 -51.66 -67.53 -20.59
CA ALA A 141 -52.89 -67.05 -21.21
C ALA A 141 -53.00 -67.39 -22.71
N LEU A 142 -51.91 -67.30 -23.47
CA LEU A 142 -51.89 -67.67 -24.89
C LEU A 142 -52.15 -69.16 -25.09
N ARG A 143 -51.55 -70.01 -24.26
CA ARG A 143 -51.72 -71.47 -24.34
C ARG A 143 -53.11 -71.93 -23.93
N GLU A 144 -53.74 -71.22 -23.01
CA GLU A 144 -55.14 -71.45 -22.63
C GLU A 144 -56.13 -71.01 -23.73
N SER A 145 -55.77 -69.97 -24.49
CA SER A 145 -56.67 -69.36 -25.47
C SER A 145 -56.59 -69.96 -26.87
N PHE A 146 -55.50 -70.64 -27.22
CA PHE A 146 -55.23 -71.07 -28.59
C PHE A 146 -54.63 -72.48 -28.66
N ASP A 147 -55.21 -73.34 -29.50
CA ASP A 147 -54.70 -74.70 -29.77
C ASP A 147 -53.51 -74.72 -30.75
N ASP A 148 -53.34 -73.68 -31.58
CA ASP A 148 -52.25 -73.58 -32.55
C ASP A 148 -50.92 -73.32 -31.84
N SER A 149 -50.21 -74.40 -31.56
CA SER A 149 -48.92 -74.38 -30.87
C SER A 149 -47.82 -73.62 -31.61
N GLU A 150 -47.86 -73.52 -32.95
CA GLU A 150 -46.85 -72.74 -33.68
C GLU A 150 -47.17 -71.25 -33.63
N MET A 151 -48.45 -70.87 -33.78
CA MET A 151 -48.88 -69.48 -33.60
C MET A 151 -48.54 -69.00 -32.17
N VAL A 152 -48.86 -69.78 -31.14
CA VAL A 152 -48.53 -69.46 -29.74
C VAL A 152 -47.03 -69.25 -29.56
N ARG A 153 -46.19 -70.15 -30.06
CA ARG A 153 -44.72 -69.99 -29.99
C ARG A 153 -44.23 -68.73 -30.70
N ARG A 154 -44.82 -68.36 -31.84
CA ARG A 154 -44.48 -67.12 -32.56
C ARG A 154 -44.92 -65.90 -31.74
N ALA A 155 -46.13 -65.90 -31.18
CA ALA A 155 -46.65 -64.83 -30.35
C ALA A 155 -45.82 -64.63 -29.07
N GLU A 156 -45.45 -65.71 -28.38
CA GLU A 156 -44.56 -65.67 -27.22
C GLU A 156 -43.20 -65.02 -27.55
N ARG A 157 -42.59 -65.40 -28.68
CA ARG A 157 -41.31 -64.81 -29.14
C ARG A 157 -41.47 -63.32 -29.50
N ALA A 158 -42.53 -62.97 -30.21
CA ALA A 158 -42.83 -61.59 -30.59
C ALA A 158 -43.02 -60.71 -29.34
N LEU A 159 -43.83 -61.17 -28.37
CA LEU A 159 -44.02 -60.48 -27.10
C LEU A 159 -42.72 -60.32 -26.32
N TYR A 160 -41.88 -61.35 -26.26
CA TYR A 160 -40.59 -61.24 -25.58
C TYR A 160 -39.68 -60.18 -26.22
N ARG A 161 -39.69 -60.06 -27.55
CA ARG A 161 -38.96 -59.00 -28.27
C ARG A 161 -39.50 -57.61 -27.92
N VAL A 162 -40.82 -57.43 -27.86
CA VAL A 162 -41.45 -56.16 -27.46
C VAL A 162 -41.19 -55.84 -25.99
N PHE A 163 -41.24 -56.82 -25.09
CA PHE A 163 -40.87 -56.64 -23.70
C PHE A 163 -39.41 -56.17 -23.56
N ASN A 164 -38.49 -56.74 -24.34
CA ASN A 164 -37.11 -56.27 -24.34
C ASN A 164 -36.99 -54.83 -24.88
N TYR A 165 -37.74 -54.51 -25.93
CA TYR A 165 -37.81 -53.16 -26.49
C TYR A 165 -38.33 -52.14 -25.47
N ASP A 166 -39.37 -52.49 -24.71
CA ASP A 166 -39.90 -51.65 -23.62
C ASP A 166 -38.90 -51.52 -22.46
N MET A 167 -38.28 -52.62 -22.02
CA MET A 167 -37.26 -52.59 -20.95
C MET A 167 -36.09 -51.67 -21.32
N GLN A 168 -35.70 -51.67 -22.58
CA GLN A 168 -34.68 -50.80 -23.13
C GLN A 168 -35.06 -49.30 -23.03
N ALA A 169 -36.30 -48.93 -23.36
CA ALA A 169 -36.80 -47.56 -23.15
C ALA A 169 -36.79 -47.15 -21.66
N ILE A 170 -37.11 -48.08 -20.77
CA ILE A 170 -37.10 -47.84 -19.33
C ILE A 170 -35.67 -47.66 -18.82
N ALA A 171 -34.72 -48.47 -19.31
CA ALA A 171 -33.31 -48.30 -19.00
C ALA A 171 -32.81 -46.89 -19.39
N ASP A 172 -33.19 -46.41 -20.58
CA ASP A 172 -32.85 -45.07 -21.04
C ASP A 172 -33.40 -43.99 -20.10
N ALA A 173 -34.66 -44.11 -19.67
CA ALA A 173 -35.30 -43.17 -18.76
C ALA A 173 -34.63 -43.11 -17.37
N PHE A 174 -34.34 -44.28 -16.77
CA PHE A 174 -33.66 -44.35 -15.47
C PHE A 174 -32.24 -43.79 -15.55
N LEU A 175 -31.51 -44.13 -16.61
CA LEU A 175 -30.15 -43.65 -16.84
C LEU A 175 -30.12 -42.13 -17.02
N PHE A 176 -31.03 -41.60 -17.83
CA PHE A 176 -31.19 -40.17 -18.06
C PHE A 176 -31.52 -39.42 -16.76
N SER A 177 -32.50 -39.91 -15.99
CA SER A 177 -32.89 -39.33 -14.72
C SER A 177 -31.74 -39.34 -13.70
N THR A 178 -30.98 -40.44 -13.66
CA THR A 178 -29.77 -40.56 -12.83
C THR A 178 -28.76 -39.46 -13.18
N PHE A 179 -28.49 -39.20 -14.46
CA PHE A 179 -27.56 -38.15 -14.86
C PHE A 179 -28.09 -36.73 -14.63
N GLU A 180 -29.38 -36.46 -14.92
CA GLU A 180 -30.01 -35.18 -14.61
C GLU A 180 -29.95 -34.88 -13.11
N SER A 181 -30.21 -35.88 -12.24
CA SER A 181 -30.15 -35.72 -10.78
C SER A 181 -28.72 -35.48 -10.27
N MET A 182 -27.69 -35.98 -10.98
CA MET A 182 -26.29 -35.63 -10.73
C MET A 182 -25.92 -34.24 -11.25
N GLY A 183 -26.83 -33.52 -11.92
CA GLY A 183 -26.57 -32.21 -12.51
C GLY A 183 -25.72 -32.26 -13.77
N ILE A 184 -25.70 -33.41 -14.46
CA ILE A 184 -25.03 -33.58 -15.76
C ILE A 184 -26.04 -33.36 -16.88
N ASP A 185 -25.65 -32.54 -17.87
CA ASP A 185 -26.49 -32.28 -19.03
C ASP A 185 -26.25 -33.29 -20.15
N VAL A 186 -27.05 -34.35 -20.15
CA VAL A 186 -27.00 -35.42 -21.15
C VAL A 186 -27.33 -34.90 -22.56
N THR A 187 -28.05 -33.77 -22.70
CA THR A 187 -28.40 -33.24 -24.04
C THR A 187 -27.18 -32.77 -24.82
N THR A 188 -26.05 -32.53 -24.13
CA THR A 188 -24.75 -32.17 -24.72
C THR A 188 -23.96 -33.36 -25.26
N VAL A 189 -24.41 -34.58 -25.00
CA VAL A 189 -23.77 -35.78 -25.56
C VAL A 189 -23.99 -35.80 -27.07
N ASN A 190 -22.89 -35.94 -27.81
CA ASN A 190 -22.91 -36.01 -29.26
C ASN A 190 -23.25 -37.44 -29.69
N ALA A 191 -24.47 -37.65 -30.17
CA ALA A 191 -24.88 -38.90 -30.80
C ALA A 191 -24.39 -38.95 -32.26
N THR A 192 -23.82 -40.08 -32.67
CA THR A 192 -23.47 -40.34 -34.08
C THR A 192 -24.70 -40.71 -34.90
N SER A 193 -24.62 -40.58 -36.23
CA SER A 193 -25.72 -40.95 -37.13
C SER A 193 -26.22 -42.38 -36.85
N GLY A 194 -27.53 -42.53 -36.66
CA GLY A 194 -28.18 -43.82 -36.40
C GLY A 194 -28.08 -44.34 -34.96
N THR A 195 -27.57 -43.55 -34.01
CA THR A 195 -27.55 -43.86 -32.56
C THR A 195 -28.30 -42.81 -31.75
N ASP A 196 -28.65 -43.12 -30.49
CA ASP A 196 -29.16 -42.14 -29.52
C ASP A 196 -28.12 -41.80 -28.43
N ARG A 197 -28.38 -40.79 -27.61
CA ARG A 197 -27.41 -40.27 -26.62
C ARG A 197 -27.06 -41.27 -25.52
N THR A 198 -27.94 -42.23 -25.21
CA THR A 198 -27.69 -43.24 -24.18
C THR A 198 -26.68 -44.30 -24.62
N GLU A 199 -26.39 -44.39 -25.93
CA GLU A 199 -25.33 -45.25 -26.46
C GLU A 199 -23.93 -44.64 -26.25
N HIS A 200 -23.83 -43.34 -25.93
CA HIS A 200 -22.58 -42.58 -25.82
C HIS A 200 -22.25 -42.17 -24.38
N VAL A 201 -22.59 -43.02 -23.41
CA VAL A 201 -22.39 -42.78 -21.96
C VAL A 201 -20.92 -42.60 -21.59
N ASN A 202 -19.97 -43.04 -22.42
CA ASN A 202 -18.56 -42.74 -22.24
C ASN A 202 -18.30 -41.22 -22.17
N GLN A 203 -19.00 -40.41 -22.96
CA GLN A 203 -18.85 -38.95 -22.93
C GLN A 203 -19.30 -38.37 -21.57
N VAL A 204 -20.37 -38.91 -20.97
CA VAL A 204 -20.80 -38.55 -19.61
C VAL A 204 -19.76 -38.94 -18.57
N LYS A 205 -19.17 -40.13 -18.70
CA LYS A 205 -18.07 -40.58 -17.80
C LYS A 205 -16.85 -39.68 -17.92
N ASP A 206 -16.51 -39.22 -19.12
CA ASP A 206 -15.40 -38.29 -19.34
C ASP A 206 -15.68 -36.93 -18.69
N GLN A 207 -16.90 -36.41 -18.83
CA GLN A 207 -17.35 -35.20 -18.13
C GLN A 207 -17.23 -35.34 -16.59
N LEU A 208 -17.71 -36.45 -16.03
CA LEU A 208 -17.57 -36.73 -14.58
C LEU A 208 -16.10 -36.85 -14.14
N ASN A 209 -15.25 -37.44 -14.97
CA ASN A 209 -13.81 -37.53 -14.71
C ASN A 209 -13.14 -36.16 -14.68
N VAL A 210 -13.53 -35.24 -15.57
CA VAL A 210 -13.07 -33.84 -15.52
C VAL A 210 -13.47 -33.20 -14.21
N LEU A 211 -14.74 -33.29 -13.80
CA LEU A 211 -15.22 -32.73 -12.53
C LEU A 211 -14.47 -33.29 -11.31
N ARG A 212 -14.25 -34.61 -11.28
CA ARG A 212 -13.45 -35.25 -10.22
C ARG A 212 -12.03 -34.69 -10.16
N ARG A 213 -11.36 -34.58 -11.32
CA ARG A 213 -9.99 -34.01 -11.38
C ARG A 213 -9.96 -32.52 -11.03
N GLN A 214 -11.00 -31.76 -11.36
CA GLN A 214 -11.12 -30.36 -10.91
C GLN A 214 -11.24 -30.29 -9.39
N ALA A 215 -12.06 -31.14 -8.77
CA ALA A 215 -12.15 -31.22 -7.31
C ALA A 215 -10.80 -31.56 -6.67
N GLU A 216 -10.07 -32.52 -7.23
CA GLU A 216 -8.74 -32.93 -6.76
C GLU A 216 -7.71 -31.79 -6.90
N ALA A 217 -7.69 -31.09 -8.03
CA ALA A 217 -6.78 -29.97 -8.25
C ALA A 217 -7.05 -28.81 -7.29
N ILE A 218 -8.32 -28.50 -7.02
CA ILE A 218 -8.70 -27.47 -6.03
C ILE A 218 -8.29 -27.91 -4.62
N ALA A 219 -8.57 -29.17 -4.24
CA ALA A 219 -8.23 -29.69 -2.91
C ALA A 219 -6.72 -29.76 -2.65
N ALA A 220 -5.92 -29.89 -3.72
CA ALA A 220 -4.45 -29.90 -3.65
C ALA A 220 -3.82 -28.50 -3.81
N ASP A 221 -4.62 -27.42 -3.80
CA ASP A 221 -4.17 -26.04 -4.08
C ASP A 221 -3.42 -25.88 -5.43
N SER A 222 -3.67 -26.79 -6.38
CA SER A 222 -3.05 -26.78 -7.72
C SER A 222 -3.82 -25.85 -8.67
N LEU A 223 -3.88 -24.56 -8.32
CA LEU A 223 -4.68 -23.54 -9.02
C LEU A 223 -4.20 -23.20 -10.43
N ARG A 224 -3.20 -23.90 -10.95
CA ARG A 224 -2.68 -23.75 -12.32
C ARG A 224 -2.86 -25.02 -13.16
N ASP A 225 -3.48 -26.05 -12.60
CA ASP A 225 -3.74 -27.27 -13.34
C ASP A 225 -4.65 -26.96 -14.55
N GLU A 226 -4.26 -27.41 -15.74
CA GLU A 226 -5.01 -27.19 -16.98
C GLU A 226 -6.44 -27.75 -16.89
N VAL A 227 -6.70 -28.74 -16.03
CA VAL A 227 -8.04 -29.30 -15.84
C VAL A 227 -9.04 -28.28 -15.32
N LEU A 228 -8.59 -27.24 -14.60
CA LEU A 228 -9.46 -26.19 -14.06
C LEU A 228 -10.06 -25.32 -15.18
N LYS A 229 -9.38 -25.20 -16.32
CA LYS A 229 -9.87 -24.46 -17.49
C LYS A 229 -10.96 -25.21 -18.25
N ALA A 230 -11.05 -26.52 -18.07
CA ALA A 230 -12.07 -27.33 -18.74
C ALA A 230 -13.47 -26.89 -18.27
N ARG A 231 -14.42 -26.84 -19.21
CA ARG A 231 -15.83 -26.57 -18.90
C ARG A 231 -16.65 -27.81 -19.15
N VAL A 232 -17.40 -28.20 -18.13
CA VAL A 232 -18.33 -29.32 -18.19
C VAL A 232 -19.75 -28.74 -18.27
N PRO A 233 -20.57 -29.15 -19.24
CA PRO A 233 -21.95 -28.69 -19.34
C PRO A 233 -22.82 -29.13 -18.16
N GLY A 234 -23.94 -28.44 -18.00
CA GLY A 234 -24.95 -28.74 -16.99
C GLY A 234 -24.75 -28.03 -15.64
N PRO A 235 -25.74 -28.12 -14.74
CA PRO A 235 -25.72 -27.41 -13.46
C PRO A 235 -24.50 -27.70 -12.60
N LEU A 236 -24.06 -28.96 -12.53
CA LEU A 236 -22.91 -29.36 -11.72
C LEU A 236 -21.62 -28.78 -12.30
N GLY A 237 -21.40 -28.92 -13.61
CA GLY A 237 -20.22 -28.36 -14.26
C GLY A 237 -20.18 -26.84 -14.23
N GLY A 238 -21.34 -26.17 -14.34
CA GLY A 238 -21.46 -24.73 -14.12
C GLY A 238 -21.11 -24.31 -12.68
N ALA A 239 -21.50 -25.08 -11.67
CA ALA A 239 -21.13 -24.82 -10.28
C ALA A 239 -19.62 -24.97 -10.05
N PHE A 240 -19.00 -26.02 -10.58
CA PHE A 240 -17.55 -26.20 -10.55
C PHE A 240 -16.83 -25.07 -11.28
N GLY A 241 -17.30 -24.68 -12.47
CA GLY A 241 -16.73 -23.55 -13.22
C GLY A 241 -16.73 -22.26 -12.41
N ARG A 242 -17.86 -21.91 -11.77
CA ARG A 242 -17.93 -20.71 -10.89
C ARG A 242 -16.97 -20.81 -9.71
N MET A 243 -16.83 -21.99 -9.09
CA MET A 243 -15.89 -22.22 -7.99
C MET A 243 -14.43 -22.06 -8.43
N VAL A 244 -14.07 -22.58 -9.60
CA VAL A 244 -12.74 -22.37 -10.20
C VAL A 244 -12.49 -20.89 -10.42
N ASP A 245 -13.40 -20.21 -11.11
CA ASP A 245 -13.24 -18.79 -11.46
C ASP A 245 -13.09 -17.92 -10.23
N ARG A 246 -13.88 -18.20 -9.18
CA ARG A 246 -13.76 -17.53 -7.88
C ARG A 246 -12.36 -17.70 -7.28
N THR A 247 -11.84 -18.92 -7.28
CA THR A 247 -10.55 -19.25 -6.68
C THR A 247 -9.40 -18.59 -7.44
N GLU A 248 -9.44 -18.63 -8.77
CA GLU A 248 -8.45 -17.96 -9.62
C GLU A 248 -8.44 -16.44 -9.43
N ARG A 249 -9.63 -15.81 -9.38
CA ARG A 249 -9.74 -14.35 -9.17
C ARG A 249 -9.21 -13.92 -7.80
N VAL A 250 -9.53 -14.65 -6.73
CA VAL A 250 -8.98 -14.36 -5.38
C VAL A 250 -7.45 -14.49 -5.39
N ALA A 251 -6.92 -15.52 -6.03
CA ALA A 251 -5.47 -15.72 -6.14
C ALA A 251 -4.79 -14.59 -6.93
N GLU A 252 -5.40 -14.09 -8.00
CA GLU A 252 -4.89 -12.97 -8.78
C GLU A 252 -4.86 -11.66 -7.97
N GLN A 253 -5.93 -11.39 -7.23
CA GLN A 253 -6.02 -10.18 -6.40
C GLN A 253 -5.02 -10.20 -5.24
N LEU A 254 -4.83 -11.35 -4.58
CA LEU A 254 -3.80 -11.49 -3.57
C LEU A 254 -2.40 -11.27 -4.14
N ARG A 255 -2.16 -11.67 -5.40
CA ARG A 255 -0.89 -11.35 -6.09
C ARG A 255 -0.75 -9.85 -6.36
N ALA A 256 -1.80 -9.16 -6.79
CA ALA A 256 -1.78 -7.71 -6.97
C ALA A 256 -1.48 -7.00 -5.63
N LEU A 257 -2.21 -7.37 -4.57
CA LEU A 257 -2.01 -6.86 -3.22
C LEU A 257 -0.58 -7.11 -2.71
N SER A 258 -0.02 -8.31 -2.93
CA SER A 258 1.35 -8.64 -2.54
C SER A 258 2.42 -7.80 -3.24
N ARG A 259 2.10 -7.23 -4.42
CA ARG A 259 2.97 -6.32 -5.17
C ARG A 259 2.72 -4.85 -4.82
N GLY A 260 1.80 -4.56 -3.90
CA GLY A 260 1.37 -3.20 -3.57
C GLY A 260 0.49 -2.56 -4.65
N ASP A 261 0.02 -3.32 -5.63
CA ASP A 261 -0.95 -2.83 -6.60
C ASP A 261 -2.34 -2.83 -5.95
N LEU A 262 -2.70 -1.68 -5.40
CA LEU A 262 -4.00 -1.46 -4.82
C LEU A 262 -4.99 -0.93 -5.85
N THR A 263 -4.71 -0.83 -7.16
CA THR A 263 -5.63 -0.18 -8.12
C THR A 263 -6.75 -1.09 -8.61
N VAL A 264 -6.64 -2.39 -8.34
CA VAL A 264 -7.64 -3.39 -8.74
C VAL A 264 -8.92 -3.20 -7.94
N ASP A 265 -10.02 -2.85 -8.61
CA ASP A 265 -11.37 -2.88 -8.02
C ASP A 265 -11.83 -4.32 -7.89
N LEU A 266 -12.16 -4.75 -6.68
CA LEU A 266 -12.46 -6.14 -6.37
C LEU A 266 -13.99 -6.33 -6.43
N PHE A 267 -14.43 -7.27 -7.27
CA PHE A 267 -15.77 -7.88 -7.34
C PHE A 267 -17.01 -6.98 -7.14
N ALA A 268 -17.78 -6.80 -8.22
CA ALA A 268 -19.20 -6.49 -8.14
C ALA A 268 -19.97 -7.62 -8.83
N ASP A 269 -20.33 -8.67 -8.10
CA ASP A 269 -21.43 -9.53 -8.51
C ASP A 269 -22.16 -10.14 -7.30
N SER A 270 -23.47 -10.28 -7.45
CA SER A 270 -24.45 -10.42 -6.36
C SER A 270 -24.48 -11.79 -5.69
N GLY A 271 -24.59 -11.83 -4.35
CA GLY A 271 -24.81 -13.04 -3.53
C GLY A 271 -23.68 -13.33 -2.53
N GLU A 272 -23.76 -14.44 -1.80
CA GLU A 272 -22.83 -14.91 -0.72
C GLU A 272 -21.31 -14.85 -1.06
N GLU A 273 -20.94 -14.59 -2.32
CA GLU A 273 -19.60 -14.18 -2.76
C GLU A 273 -19.14 -12.83 -2.16
N GLU A 274 -20.05 -12.02 -1.63
CA GLU A 274 -19.79 -10.72 -0.99
C GLU A 274 -18.77 -10.80 0.15
N VAL A 275 -18.79 -11.85 0.98
CA VAL A 275 -18.10 -11.76 2.28
C VAL A 275 -16.57 -11.70 2.13
N LEU A 276 -15.98 -12.59 1.32
CA LEU A 276 -14.52 -12.59 1.13
C LEU A 276 -14.09 -11.40 0.27
N ALA A 277 -14.84 -11.11 -0.79
CA ALA A 277 -14.63 -9.97 -1.66
C ALA A 277 -14.66 -8.65 -0.89
N ASN A 278 -15.71 -8.41 -0.09
CA ASN A 278 -15.86 -7.20 0.73
C ASN A 278 -14.77 -7.07 1.78
N ARG A 279 -14.34 -8.17 2.39
CA ARG A 279 -13.22 -8.15 3.35
C ARG A 279 -11.91 -7.75 2.67
N LEU A 280 -11.61 -8.31 1.50
CA LEU A 280 -10.44 -7.92 0.71
C LEU A 280 -10.54 -6.46 0.25
N ASN A 281 -11.72 -6.02 -0.22
CA ASN A 281 -12.00 -4.62 -0.57
C ASN A 281 -11.76 -3.67 0.59
N ARG A 282 -12.27 -4.01 1.78
CA ARG A 282 -12.06 -3.20 2.98
C ARG A 282 -10.57 -3.11 3.31
N THR A 283 -9.82 -4.22 3.24
CA THR A 283 -8.37 -4.22 3.45
C THR A 283 -7.65 -3.32 2.43
N THR A 284 -7.95 -3.46 1.14
CA THR A 284 -7.39 -2.61 0.08
C THR A 284 -7.73 -1.14 0.30
N GLY A 285 -8.97 -0.82 0.70
CA GLY A 285 -9.41 0.52 1.02
C GLY A 285 -8.63 1.13 2.20
N VAL A 286 -8.46 0.39 3.29
CA VAL A 286 -7.65 0.83 4.44
C VAL A 286 -6.20 1.12 4.02
N LEU A 287 -5.59 0.24 3.22
CA LEU A 287 -4.23 0.45 2.71
C LEU A 287 -4.13 1.65 1.78
N ARG A 288 -5.10 1.87 0.87
CA ARG A 288 -5.14 3.07 0.01
C ARG A 288 -5.22 4.35 0.85
N SER A 289 -6.11 4.39 1.85
CA SER A 289 -6.24 5.54 2.74
C SER A 289 -4.95 5.79 3.52
N LEU A 290 -4.35 4.73 4.08
CA LEU A 290 -3.08 4.83 4.82
C LEU A 290 -1.94 5.37 3.94
N LEU A 291 -1.79 4.85 2.72
CA LEU A 291 -0.80 5.38 1.77
C LEU A 291 -1.09 6.84 1.40
N GLY A 292 -2.36 7.20 1.25
CA GLY A 292 -2.77 8.58 1.00
C GLY A 292 -2.37 9.52 2.13
N ASP A 293 -2.59 9.13 3.39
CA ASP A 293 -2.25 9.93 4.57
C ASP A 293 -0.73 10.04 4.77
N ILE A 294 0.01 8.95 4.55
CA ILE A 294 1.48 9.00 4.52
C ILE A 294 1.95 9.93 3.39
N GLY A 295 1.32 9.87 2.22
CA GLY A 295 1.61 10.77 1.10
C GLY A 295 1.41 12.25 1.45
N LYS A 296 0.32 12.59 2.16
CA LYS A 296 0.09 13.94 2.68
C LYS A 296 1.18 14.38 3.65
N LEU A 297 1.61 13.51 4.56
CA LEU A 297 2.72 13.80 5.48
C LEU A 297 4.04 14.02 4.76
N VAL A 298 4.36 13.19 3.76
CA VAL A 298 5.55 13.38 2.93
C VAL A 298 5.51 14.73 2.23
N GLN A 299 4.35 15.11 1.66
CA GLN A 299 4.20 16.41 1.01
C GLN A 299 4.30 17.57 2.03
N ALA A 300 3.69 17.43 3.20
CA ALA A 300 3.80 18.41 4.27
C ALA A 300 5.25 18.60 4.74
N GLY A 301 6.01 17.52 4.88
CA GLY A 301 7.44 17.56 5.19
C GLY A 301 8.25 18.28 4.12
N ARG A 302 7.98 18.01 2.83
CA ARG A 302 8.61 18.74 1.70
C ARG A 302 8.30 20.23 1.71
N ASP A 303 7.08 20.59 2.09
CA ASP A 303 6.62 21.97 2.16
C ASP A 303 7.00 22.67 3.48
N GLY A 304 7.71 21.99 4.40
CA GLY A 304 8.08 22.53 5.71
C GLY A 304 6.91 22.67 6.70
N ARG A 305 5.74 22.11 6.40
CA ARG A 305 4.57 22.07 7.31
C ARG A 305 4.74 20.94 8.33
N LEU A 306 5.60 21.17 9.31
CA LEU A 306 6.00 20.17 10.30
C LEU A 306 4.96 19.88 11.39
N SER A 307 3.84 20.61 11.44
CA SER A 307 2.76 20.37 12.41
C SER A 307 1.73 19.34 11.93
N GLU A 308 1.79 18.91 10.67
CA GLU A 308 0.85 17.92 10.13
C GLU A 308 1.06 16.55 10.77
N ARG A 309 -0.04 15.84 11.02
CA ARG A 309 -0.06 14.53 11.69
C ARG A 309 -1.04 13.59 10.98
N THR A 310 -0.80 12.29 11.08
CA THR A 310 -1.84 11.28 10.76
C THR A 310 -2.95 11.33 11.80
N ARG A 311 -4.10 10.71 11.48
CA ARG A 311 -5.24 10.52 12.39
C ARG A 311 -5.36 9.05 12.78
N PRO A 312 -4.70 8.60 13.86
CA PRO A 312 -4.71 7.18 14.23
C PRO A 312 -6.12 6.62 14.47
N GLU A 313 -7.06 7.45 14.90
CA GLU A 313 -8.47 7.09 15.14
C GLU A 313 -9.22 6.62 13.88
N ASP A 314 -8.72 6.94 12.69
CA ASP A 314 -9.29 6.49 11.42
C ASP A 314 -8.87 5.03 11.08
N TYR A 315 -7.99 4.42 11.90
CA TYR A 315 -7.41 3.09 11.70
C TYR A 315 -7.52 2.20 12.93
N GLU A 316 -7.50 0.88 12.71
CA GLU A 316 -7.56 -0.14 13.76
C GLU A 316 -6.28 -1.00 13.80
N GLY A 317 -6.02 -1.65 14.94
CA GLY A 317 -4.94 -2.64 15.11
C GLY A 317 -3.55 -2.09 14.78
N SER A 318 -2.77 -2.83 13.99
CA SER A 318 -1.39 -2.41 13.65
C SER A 318 -1.31 -1.13 12.82
N TYR A 319 -2.36 -0.79 12.06
CA TYR A 319 -2.39 0.47 11.30
C TYR A 319 -2.53 1.69 12.23
N HIS A 320 -3.33 1.56 13.30
CA HIS A 320 -3.45 2.57 14.36
C HIS A 320 -2.09 2.84 15.03
N GLU A 321 -1.41 1.78 15.46
CA GLU A 321 -0.11 1.89 16.12
C GLU A 321 0.96 2.48 15.20
N LEU A 322 0.93 2.15 13.90
CA LEU A 322 1.82 2.76 12.91
C LEU A 322 1.60 4.28 12.83
N CYS A 323 0.36 4.75 12.72
CA CYS A 323 0.03 6.17 12.71
C CYS A 323 0.50 6.89 13.99
N ARG A 324 0.28 6.28 15.17
CA ARG A 324 0.79 6.83 16.44
C ARG A 324 2.31 6.88 16.48
N GLY A 325 2.98 5.84 16.01
CA GLY A 325 4.44 5.78 15.91
C GLY A 325 5.00 6.88 15.01
N ILE A 326 4.41 7.08 13.82
CA ILE A 326 4.78 8.17 12.91
C ILE A 326 4.59 9.54 13.59
N ASN A 327 3.45 9.76 14.24
CA ASN A 327 3.19 11.03 14.93
C ASN A 327 4.18 11.28 16.08
N SER A 328 4.51 10.26 16.87
CA SER A 328 5.51 10.35 17.93
C SER A 328 6.91 10.63 17.38
N MET A 329 7.28 10.01 16.26
CA MET A 329 8.55 10.27 15.58
C MET A 329 8.62 11.73 15.12
N LEU A 330 7.55 12.23 14.47
CA LEU A 330 7.47 13.63 14.06
C LEU A 330 7.58 14.58 15.25
N GLU A 331 6.91 14.28 16.37
CA GLU A 331 6.98 15.12 17.57
C GLU A 331 8.40 15.24 18.12
N GLN A 332 9.13 14.13 18.18
CA GLN A 332 10.52 14.11 18.63
C GLN A 332 11.47 14.90 17.73
N ILE A 333 11.17 14.96 16.42
CA ILE A 333 11.95 15.75 15.44
C ILE A 333 11.58 17.24 15.50
N VAL A 334 10.30 17.55 15.69
CA VAL A 334 9.76 18.91 15.54
C VAL A 334 9.93 19.75 16.79
N SER A 335 9.80 19.17 17.99
CA SER A 335 9.94 19.91 19.25
C SER A 335 11.28 20.66 19.37
N PRO A 336 12.46 20.04 19.11
CA PRO A 336 13.75 20.75 19.17
C PRO A 336 13.85 21.90 18.17
N ILE A 337 13.30 21.72 16.96
CA ILE A 337 13.33 22.74 15.90
C ILE A 337 12.46 23.94 16.30
N GLN A 338 11.27 23.68 16.86
CA GLN A 338 10.37 24.75 17.32
C GLN A 338 10.98 25.53 18.50
N GLU A 339 11.58 24.85 19.48
CA GLU A 339 12.25 25.53 20.59
C GLU A 339 13.45 26.36 20.10
N ALA A 340 14.31 25.80 19.24
CA ALA A 340 15.42 26.52 18.64
C ALA A 340 14.94 27.76 17.86
N SER A 341 13.83 27.64 17.11
CA SER A 341 13.21 28.76 16.41
C SER A 341 12.70 29.84 17.38
N ALA A 342 12.03 29.45 18.46
CA ALA A 342 11.54 30.38 19.48
C ALA A 342 12.70 31.11 20.19
N VAL A 343 13.79 30.41 20.49
CA VAL A 343 15.02 31.01 21.05
C VAL A 343 15.65 31.98 20.06
N LEU A 344 15.78 31.60 18.77
CA LEU A 344 16.27 32.50 17.72
C LEU A 344 15.42 33.76 17.56
N GLN A 345 14.09 33.66 17.68
CA GLN A 345 13.21 34.83 17.65
C GLN A 345 13.47 35.78 18.83
N ARG A 346 13.75 35.27 20.03
CA ARG A 346 14.12 36.10 21.20
C ARG A 346 15.51 36.72 21.06
N ILE A 347 16.47 35.99 20.49
CA ILE A 347 17.78 36.56 20.13
C ILE A 347 17.61 37.71 19.13
N ALA A 348 16.73 37.57 18.14
CA ALA A 348 16.47 38.60 17.14
C ALA A 348 15.89 39.90 17.77
N THR A 349 15.19 39.79 18.90
CA THR A 349 14.74 40.95 19.69
C THR A 349 15.76 41.42 20.74
N LYS A 350 17.01 40.94 20.64
CA LYS A 350 18.16 41.26 21.52
C LYS A 350 18.00 40.75 22.96
N ASP A 351 17.15 39.76 23.17
CA ASP A 351 17.09 39.05 24.43
C ASP A 351 18.06 37.87 24.39
N PHE A 352 19.24 38.06 24.98
CA PHE A 352 20.28 37.03 25.08
C PHE A 352 20.22 36.25 26.41
N THR A 353 19.15 36.41 27.20
CA THR A 353 18.99 35.66 28.47
C THR A 353 18.38 34.27 28.25
N VAL A 354 17.89 34.01 27.03
CA VAL A 354 17.30 32.74 26.64
C VAL A 354 18.33 31.69 26.33
N ARG A 355 17.97 30.44 26.62
CA ARG A 355 18.70 29.26 26.20
C ARG A 355 17.68 28.22 25.75
N VAL A 356 18.10 27.32 24.86
CA VAL A 356 17.37 26.08 24.60
C VAL A 356 17.56 25.17 25.83
N GLN A 357 16.47 24.79 26.48
CA GLN A 357 16.44 24.05 27.74
C GLN A 357 16.07 22.57 27.59
N GLY A 358 15.49 22.17 26.46
CA GLY A 358 15.08 20.78 26.22
C GLY A 358 16.21 19.77 26.42
N ASP A 359 15.89 18.63 27.05
CA ASP A 359 16.78 17.47 27.16
C ASP A 359 16.81 16.69 25.84
N TYR A 360 17.47 17.28 24.85
CA TYR A 360 17.64 16.69 23.53
C TYR A 360 18.90 15.81 23.48
N ARG A 361 18.85 14.79 22.62
CA ARG A 361 19.92 13.80 22.43
C ARG A 361 20.37 13.77 20.96
N GLY A 362 21.55 13.20 20.71
CA GLY A 362 22.10 13.05 19.36
C GLY A 362 22.23 14.39 18.64
N ASP A 363 21.84 14.44 17.37
CA ASP A 363 21.97 15.64 16.52
C ASP A 363 21.19 16.85 17.07
N HIS A 364 20.07 16.62 17.75
CA HIS A 364 19.30 17.70 18.39
C HIS A 364 20.04 18.30 19.60
N ALA A 365 20.85 17.52 20.32
CA ALA A 365 21.72 18.06 21.38
C ALA A 365 22.79 18.98 20.80
N VAL A 366 23.36 18.62 19.65
CA VAL A 366 24.35 19.46 18.95
C VAL A 366 23.74 20.81 18.55
N ILE A 367 22.50 20.82 18.06
CA ILE A 367 21.77 22.07 17.75
C ILE A 367 21.59 22.92 19.01
N ARG A 368 21.11 22.32 20.11
CA ARG A 368 20.94 23.00 21.41
C ARG A 368 22.26 23.63 21.88
N ASP A 369 23.31 22.83 21.95
CA ASP A 369 24.60 23.23 22.49
C ASP A 369 25.25 24.32 21.63
N SER A 370 25.17 24.18 20.29
CA SER A 370 25.70 25.17 19.35
C SER A 370 24.95 26.49 19.40
N LEU A 371 23.62 26.46 19.54
CA LEU A 371 22.81 27.66 19.66
C LEU A 371 23.08 28.37 20.99
N ASN A 372 23.14 27.63 22.11
CA ASN A 372 23.47 28.19 23.42
C ASN A 372 24.88 28.80 23.45
N GLN A 373 25.87 28.11 22.89
CA GLN A 373 27.23 28.62 22.75
C GLN A 373 27.28 29.91 21.91
N THR A 374 26.47 30.00 20.86
CA THR A 374 26.36 31.22 20.03
C THR A 374 25.81 32.38 20.86
N ILE A 375 24.82 32.12 21.71
CA ILE A 375 24.26 33.15 22.60
C ILE A 375 25.33 33.61 23.60
N ASP A 376 26.08 32.69 24.21
CA ASP A 376 27.15 33.03 25.17
C ASP A 376 28.24 33.91 24.53
N VAL A 377 28.62 33.61 23.28
CA VAL A 377 29.61 34.41 22.53
C VAL A 377 29.08 35.81 22.23
N LEU A 378 27.81 35.93 21.82
CA LEU A 378 27.18 37.22 21.54
C LEU A 378 27.06 38.06 22.82
N GLU A 379 26.63 37.45 23.93
CA GLU A 379 26.51 38.10 25.23
C GLU A 379 27.87 38.63 25.73
N SER A 380 28.91 37.79 25.67
CA SER A 380 30.28 38.18 26.05
C SER A 380 30.82 39.30 25.18
N SER A 381 30.56 39.24 23.87
CA SER A 381 30.98 40.26 22.90
C SER A 381 30.30 41.61 23.17
N LEU A 382 28.99 41.62 23.45
CA LEU A 382 28.26 42.84 23.81
C LEU A 382 28.75 43.42 25.14
N ALA A 383 29.05 42.57 26.13
CA ALA A 383 29.64 43.01 27.39
C ALA A 383 31.03 43.63 27.20
N GLN A 384 31.84 43.09 26.29
CA GLN A 384 33.14 43.67 25.93
C GLN A 384 32.98 45.04 25.26
N VAL A 385 32.07 45.17 24.30
CA VAL A 385 31.76 46.47 23.65
C VAL A 385 31.30 47.50 24.69
N ALA A 386 30.44 47.11 25.63
CA ALA A 386 30.00 48.00 26.70
C ALA A 386 31.16 48.48 27.59
N ARG A 387 32.08 47.58 27.97
CA ARG A 387 33.30 47.95 28.73
C ARG A 387 34.21 48.88 27.93
N SER A 388 34.42 48.61 26.64
CA SER A 388 35.23 49.47 25.78
C SER A 388 34.61 50.86 25.60
N ALA A 389 33.29 50.96 25.48
CA ALA A 389 32.58 52.24 25.44
C ALA A 389 32.79 53.04 26.74
N GLU A 390 32.74 52.38 27.89
CA GLU A 390 32.99 53.03 29.19
C GLU A 390 34.44 53.48 29.35
N GLN A 391 35.41 52.65 28.95
CA GLN A 391 36.82 53.03 28.93
C GLN A 391 37.07 54.24 28.02
N LEU A 392 36.43 54.27 26.85
CA LEU A 392 36.50 55.40 25.93
C LEU A 392 35.90 56.68 26.54
N ARG A 393 34.78 56.56 27.26
CA ARG A 393 34.15 57.67 27.99
C ARG A 393 35.09 58.22 29.07
N MET A 394 35.74 57.35 29.84
CA MET A 394 36.72 57.74 30.85
C MET A 394 37.94 58.43 30.22
N ALA A 395 38.51 57.87 29.15
CA ALA A 395 39.64 58.45 28.43
C ALA A 395 39.29 59.82 27.85
N SER A 396 38.10 59.98 27.26
CA SER A 396 37.60 61.26 26.76
C SER A 396 37.49 62.30 27.88
N THR A 397 37.00 61.92 29.06
CA THR A 397 36.92 62.80 30.23
C THR A 397 38.31 63.23 30.71
N GLN A 398 39.27 62.29 30.76
CA GLN A 398 40.64 62.59 31.16
C GLN A 398 41.35 63.51 30.16
N ILE A 399 41.21 63.24 28.85
CA ILE A 399 41.75 64.10 27.80
C ILE A 399 41.18 65.51 27.93
N SER A 400 39.85 65.64 28.12
CA SER A 400 39.22 66.95 28.32
C SER A 400 39.82 67.72 29.51
N SER A 401 40.01 67.06 30.66
CA SER A 401 40.65 67.68 31.81
C SER A 401 42.12 68.05 31.55
N GLY A 402 42.88 67.18 30.85
CA GLY A 402 44.27 67.43 30.48
C GLY A 402 44.40 68.60 29.52
N SER A 403 43.51 68.72 28.53
CA SER A 403 43.44 69.87 27.62
C SER A 403 43.14 71.17 28.37
N GLN A 404 42.28 71.14 29.40
CA GLN A 404 41.99 72.32 30.23
C GLN A 404 43.22 72.75 31.02
N SER A 405 43.92 71.82 31.68
CA SER A 405 45.16 72.12 32.40
C SER A 405 46.28 72.61 31.47
N LEU A 406 46.44 71.99 30.30
CA LEU A 406 47.41 72.44 29.30
C LEU A 406 47.08 73.87 28.83
N SER A 407 45.81 74.17 28.58
CA SER A 407 45.38 75.53 28.24
C SER A 407 45.77 76.51 29.35
N GLN A 408 45.52 76.17 30.61
CA GLN A 408 45.89 77.00 31.77
C GLN A 408 47.41 77.25 31.83
N SER A 409 48.23 76.20 31.75
CA SER A 409 49.69 76.34 31.76
C SER A 409 50.23 77.10 30.54
N THR A 410 49.56 76.99 29.38
CA THR A 410 49.92 77.78 28.19
C THR A 410 49.66 79.27 28.43
N TYR A 411 48.58 79.64 29.14
CA TYR A 411 48.34 81.03 29.56
C TYR A 411 49.42 81.54 30.52
N GLU A 412 49.81 80.73 31.50
CA GLU A 412 50.90 81.07 32.43
C GLU A 412 52.23 81.23 31.70
N GLN A 413 52.57 80.31 30.80
CA GLN A 413 53.80 80.37 30.01
C GLN A 413 53.83 81.58 29.06
N ALA A 414 52.69 81.95 28.46
CA ALA A 414 52.57 83.17 27.67
C ALA A 414 52.88 84.42 28.53
N SER A 415 52.38 84.47 29.76
CA SER A 415 52.68 85.56 30.70
C SER A 415 54.17 85.59 31.09
N SER A 416 54.77 84.45 31.40
CA SER A 416 56.22 84.38 31.66
C SER A 416 57.05 84.79 30.45
N LEU A 417 56.60 84.49 29.23
CA LEU A 417 57.26 84.96 28.01
C LEU A 417 57.14 86.48 27.82
N GLU A 418 56.01 87.10 28.19
CA GLU A 418 55.88 88.56 28.22
C GLU A 418 56.89 89.19 29.21
N GLU A 419 57.05 88.60 30.40
CA GLU A 419 58.03 89.05 31.39
C GLU A 419 59.47 88.85 30.90
N ILE A 420 59.79 87.69 30.32
CA ILE A 420 61.11 87.45 29.71
C ILE A 420 61.38 88.46 28.60
N SER A 421 60.40 88.75 27.73
CA SER A 421 60.56 89.75 26.67
C SER A 421 60.91 91.12 27.26
N SER A 422 60.24 91.53 28.35
CA SER A 422 60.53 92.78 29.05
C SER A 422 61.94 92.78 29.67
N THR A 423 62.35 91.70 30.32
CA THR A 423 63.71 91.60 30.89
C THR A 423 64.79 91.57 29.81
N VAL A 424 64.52 90.99 28.64
CA VAL A 424 65.41 91.01 27.47
C VAL A 424 65.54 92.41 26.90
N GLU A 425 64.46 93.19 26.84
CA GLU A 425 64.50 94.61 26.45
C GLU A 425 65.37 95.43 27.42
N GLU A 426 65.22 95.20 28.73
CA GLU A 426 66.03 95.87 29.77
C GLU A 426 67.51 95.46 29.70
N LEU A 427 67.81 94.16 29.52
CA LEU A 427 69.17 93.65 29.32
C LEU A 427 69.82 94.24 28.07
N SER A 428 69.07 94.39 26.98
CA SER A 428 69.56 95.03 25.75
C SER A 428 69.96 96.49 26.01
N ALA A 429 69.12 97.24 26.73
CA ALA A 429 69.42 98.60 27.14
C ALA A 429 70.68 98.69 28.04
N MET A 430 70.81 97.79 29.01
CA MET A 430 72.01 97.71 29.87
C MET A 430 73.27 97.34 29.08
N THR A 431 73.18 96.43 28.12
CA THR A 431 74.31 96.05 27.27
C THR A 431 74.79 97.23 26.42
N GLN A 432 73.84 98.00 25.86
CA GLN A 432 74.14 99.24 25.15
C GLN A 432 74.82 100.27 26.06
N GLN A 433 74.36 100.39 27.30
CA GLN A 433 74.96 101.28 28.31
C GLN A 433 76.38 100.83 28.69
N ASN A 434 76.61 99.53 28.92
CA ASN A 434 77.93 98.98 29.21
C ASN A 434 78.92 99.22 28.05
N ALA A 435 78.48 99.08 26.80
CA ALA A 435 79.29 99.40 25.64
C ALA A 435 79.68 100.89 25.61
N SER A 436 78.77 101.80 25.98
CA SER A 436 79.06 103.23 26.11
C SER A 436 80.09 103.52 27.21
N ASN A 437 79.91 102.92 28.40
CA ASN A 437 80.83 103.06 29.53
C ASN A 437 82.24 102.55 29.18
N ALA A 438 82.35 101.40 28.50
CA ALA A 438 83.62 100.88 28.03
C ALA A 438 84.30 101.84 27.03
N GLY A 439 83.51 102.48 26.16
CA GLY A 439 83.98 103.55 25.27
C GLY A 439 84.55 104.75 26.03
N GLN A 440 83.84 105.26 27.04
CA GLN A 440 84.35 106.34 27.91
C GLN A 440 85.62 105.95 28.65
N ALA A 441 85.68 104.75 29.24
CA ALA A 441 86.85 104.26 29.95
C ALA A 441 88.08 104.17 29.04
N LYS A 442 87.89 103.78 27.77
CA LYS A 442 88.96 103.78 26.76
C LYS A 442 89.51 105.20 26.53
N SER A 443 88.65 106.19 26.31
CA SER A 443 89.08 107.58 26.12
C SER A 443 89.80 108.15 27.36
N MET A 444 89.35 107.80 28.56
CA MET A 444 90.02 108.21 29.81
C MET A 444 91.43 107.60 29.94
N SER A 445 91.58 106.31 29.59
CA SER A 445 92.88 105.64 29.57
C SER A 445 93.83 106.26 28.54
N GLU A 446 93.35 106.58 27.34
CA GLU A 446 94.15 107.25 26.31
C GLU A 446 94.67 108.62 26.80
N GLY A 447 93.81 109.43 27.43
CA GLY A 447 94.21 110.72 28.02
C GLY A 447 95.23 110.60 29.15
N SER A 448 95.07 109.60 30.02
CA SER A 448 96.03 109.32 31.10
C SER A 448 97.40 108.90 30.55
N GLN A 449 97.42 108.16 29.45
CA GLN A 449 98.65 107.73 28.79
C GLN A 449 99.40 108.92 28.15
N THR A 450 98.67 109.89 27.58
CA THR A 450 99.26 111.14 27.09
C THR A 450 99.89 111.96 28.22
N ALA A 451 99.17 112.17 29.33
CA ALA A 451 99.68 112.92 30.48
C ALA A 451 100.93 112.28 31.10
N ALA A 452 100.98 110.94 31.16
CA ALA A 452 102.17 110.20 31.61
C ALA A 452 103.38 110.41 30.67
N GLY A 453 103.15 110.49 29.35
CA GLY A 453 104.18 110.80 28.35
C GLY A 453 104.77 112.21 28.53
N ASP A 454 103.92 113.20 28.76
CA ASP A 454 104.35 114.58 29.01
C ASP A 454 105.13 114.69 30.34
N GLY A 455 104.68 113.98 31.37
CA GLY A 455 105.35 113.90 32.67
C GLY A 455 106.77 113.31 32.59
N MET A 456 106.98 112.26 31.79
CA MET A 456 108.33 111.73 31.52
C MET A 456 109.23 112.78 30.86
N THR A 457 108.71 113.54 29.90
CA THR A 457 109.47 114.60 29.22
C THR A 457 109.90 115.71 30.19
N ALA A 458 109.02 116.10 31.12
CA ALA A 458 109.34 117.07 32.16
C ALA A 458 110.43 116.57 33.12
N MET A 459 110.38 115.30 33.52
CA MET A 459 111.40 114.69 34.38
C MET A 459 112.79 114.63 33.72
N THR A 460 112.86 114.43 32.41
CA THR A 460 114.13 114.49 31.66
C THR A 460 114.76 115.88 31.71
N ARG A 461 113.96 116.94 31.53
CA ARG A 461 114.44 118.35 31.67
C ARG A 461 114.91 118.66 33.09
N LEU A 462 114.22 118.14 34.09
CA LEU A 462 114.58 118.30 35.50
C LEU A 462 115.95 117.68 35.82
N SER A 463 116.23 116.51 35.23
CA SER A 463 117.53 115.83 35.34
C SER A 463 118.69 116.65 34.75
N GLU A 464 118.48 117.27 33.59
CA GLU A 464 119.47 118.19 32.98
C GLU A 464 119.75 119.41 33.87
N ALA A 465 118.71 120.02 34.45
CA ALA A 465 118.85 121.17 35.32
C ALA A 465 119.63 120.83 36.61
N ILE A 466 119.41 119.66 37.21
CA ILE A 466 120.15 119.18 38.39
C ILE A 466 121.64 118.99 38.06
N SER A 467 121.97 118.50 36.85
CA SER A 467 123.36 118.35 36.39
C SER A 467 124.08 119.70 36.29
N LEU A 468 123.38 120.74 35.79
CA LEU A 468 123.90 122.11 35.72
C LEU A 468 124.13 122.74 37.11
N ILE A 469 123.21 122.52 38.06
CA ILE A 469 123.34 123.02 39.45
C ILE A 469 124.58 122.41 40.11
N LYS A 470 124.79 121.09 39.96
CA LYS A 470 125.97 120.41 40.50
C LYS A 470 127.28 121.03 39.98
N GLY A 471 127.35 121.31 38.68
CA GLY A 471 128.52 121.98 38.08
C GLY A 471 128.71 123.44 38.51
N SER A 472 127.66 124.10 39.03
CA SER A 472 127.77 125.43 39.65
C SER A 472 128.27 125.33 41.09
N SER A 473 127.74 124.40 41.89
CA SER A 473 128.18 124.17 43.27
C SER A 473 129.66 123.79 43.37
N ASP A 474 130.19 122.97 42.46
CA ASP A 474 131.61 122.58 42.44
C ASP A 474 132.55 123.78 42.18
N ARG A 475 132.10 124.76 41.37
CA ARG A 475 132.84 126.00 41.14
C ARG A 475 132.83 126.90 42.37
N THR A 476 131.70 126.99 43.06
CA THR A 476 131.60 127.75 44.32
C THR A 476 132.49 127.13 45.41
N ALA A 477 132.52 125.79 45.52
CA ALA A 477 133.40 125.08 46.46
C ALA A 477 134.89 125.35 46.20
N LYS A 478 135.29 125.49 44.93
CA LYS A 478 136.66 125.89 44.56
C LYS A 478 137.00 127.31 45.01
N ILE A 479 136.06 128.26 44.91
CA ILE A 479 136.27 129.66 45.34
C ILE A 479 136.41 129.75 46.86
N VAL A 480 135.57 129.01 47.61
CA VAL A 480 135.65 128.96 49.08
C VAL A 480 137.02 128.46 49.55
N LYS A 481 137.57 127.42 48.90
CA LYS A 481 138.88 126.86 49.24
C LYS A 481 140.03 127.87 49.05
N THR A 482 139.98 128.70 48.01
CA THR A 482 141.03 129.71 47.77
C THR A 482 140.94 130.90 48.73
N ILE A 483 139.75 131.21 49.27
CA ILE A 483 139.57 132.24 50.30
C ILE A 483 140.19 131.80 51.63
N ASP A 484 140.04 130.52 51.98
CA ASP A 484 140.62 129.91 53.19
C ASP A 484 142.16 129.89 53.19
N GLU A 485 142.80 129.88 52.02
CA GLU A 485 144.26 129.91 51.88
C GLU A 485 144.87 131.34 51.97
N ILE A 486 144.04 132.39 52.00
CA ILE A 486 144.47 133.81 52.12
C ILE A 486 144.35 134.34 53.57
N ALA A 487 143.60 133.64 54.44
CA ALA A 487 143.39 133.96 55.86
C ALA A 487 144.39 133.23 56.76
#